data_AF-Q92H01-F1
#
_entry.id   AF-Q92H01-F1
#
_cell.length_a   1.000
_cell.length_b   1.000
_cell.length_c   1.000
_cell.angle_alpha   90.00
_cell.angle_beta   90.00
_cell.angle_gamma   90.00
#
_symmetry.space_group_name_H-M   'P 1'
#
loop_
_entity.id
_entity.type
_entity.pdbx_description
1 polymer ?
#
loop_
_entity_poly.entity_id
_entity_poly.type
_entity_poly.pdbx_seq_one_letter_code
_entity_poly.pdbx_strand_id
1 'polypeptide(L)'
;MTEVESLHKTSSTKNHSVESQIFQNEEKALPVYTVLVPLYKEFSKLRSIIKNISLINYLKDKLGVKIIIEDDDYLMIKEIVLYNLPSYFHVISVPKSLPRTKSRKPLIML
;
A
#
# COMPACT_ATOMS: atom_id res chain seq x y z
N MET A 1 -68.86 5.02 -5.86
CA MET A 1 -67.86 4.66 -6.89
C MET A 1 -66.60 4.28 -6.12
N THR A 2 -66.36 2.97 -6.03
CA THR A 2 -65.10 2.29 -5.63
C THR A 2 -64.65 2.55 -4.17
N GLU A 3 -64.85 1.66 -3.18
CA GLU A 3 -64.21 0.33 -3.00
C GLU A 3 -62.68 0.47 -3.12
N VAL A 4 -61.82 0.19 -2.14
CA VAL A 4 -61.66 -1.04 -1.35
C VAL A 4 -60.72 -0.78 -0.15
N GLU A 5 -61.14 -1.28 1.02
CA GLU A 5 -60.39 -2.11 1.98
C GLU A 5 -59.05 -1.59 2.56
N SER A 6 -59.05 -1.21 3.85
CA SER A 6 -58.78 -2.11 5.01
C SER A 6 -57.28 -2.40 5.16
N LEU A 7 -56.58 -1.84 6.15
CA LEU A 7 -56.34 -2.46 7.48
C LEU A 7 -55.96 -3.94 7.31
N HIS A 8 -54.78 -4.42 7.69
CA HIS A 8 -54.53 -4.95 9.03
C HIS A 8 -53.04 -4.93 9.41
N LYS A 9 -52.87 -4.75 10.72
CA LYS A 9 -51.68 -4.69 11.56
C LYS A 9 -50.90 -6.02 11.57
N THR A 10 -49.69 -5.97 12.14
CA THR A 10 -48.76 -7.08 12.50
C THR A 10 -47.92 -7.53 11.29
N SER A 11 -46.59 -7.64 11.33
CA SER A 11 -45.74 -8.16 12.39
C SER A 11 -44.29 -7.72 12.18
N SER A 12 -43.58 -7.60 13.30
CA SER A 12 -42.16 -7.95 13.52
C SER A 12 -41.30 -8.38 12.32
N THR A 13 -40.03 -7.96 12.40
CA THR A 13 -38.79 -8.64 11.91
C THR A 13 -38.06 -8.03 10.70
N LYS A 14 -36.77 -7.72 10.95
CA LYS A 14 -35.63 -7.54 10.02
C LYS A 14 -35.27 -6.13 9.51
N ASN A 15 -34.87 -5.25 10.44
CA ASN A 15 -33.91 -4.17 10.15
C ASN A 15 -32.52 -4.49 10.73
N HIS A 16 -32.01 -5.72 10.56
CA HIS A 16 -30.71 -6.12 11.13
C HIS A 16 -29.73 -6.75 10.13
N SER A 17 -29.94 -6.61 8.83
CA SER A 17 -29.12 -7.35 7.85
C SER A 17 -28.56 -6.55 6.68
N VAL A 18 -28.76 -5.23 6.61
CA VAL A 18 -28.35 -4.44 5.43
C VAL A 18 -26.95 -3.83 5.61
N GLU A 19 -26.54 -3.45 6.83
CA GLU A 19 -25.22 -2.84 7.07
C GLU A 19 -24.06 -3.83 6.96
N SER A 20 -24.28 -5.13 7.18
CA SER A 20 -23.22 -6.14 7.18
C SER A 20 -22.81 -6.64 5.78
N GLN A 21 -23.56 -6.30 4.73
CA GLN A 21 -23.30 -6.77 3.36
C GLN A 21 -22.34 -5.87 2.57
N ILE A 22 -22.11 -4.63 2.98
CA ILE A 22 -21.32 -3.66 2.21
C ILE A 22 -19.80 -3.84 2.43
N PHE A 23 -19.38 -4.33 3.61
CA PHE A 23 -17.96 -4.42 3.98
C PHE A 23 -17.23 -5.66 3.45
N GLN A 24 -17.93 -6.68 2.94
CA GLN A 24 -17.29 -7.93 2.54
C GLN A 24 -16.64 -7.90 1.14
N ASN A 25 -16.84 -6.82 0.38
CA ASN A 25 -16.33 -6.69 -0.98
C ASN A 25 -15.28 -5.59 -1.16
N GLU A 26 -14.99 -4.80 -0.12
CA GLU A 26 -14.06 -3.66 -0.20
C GLU A 26 -12.62 -4.13 -0.42
N GLU A 27 -12.17 -5.16 0.31
CA GLU A 27 -10.83 -5.74 0.17
C GLU A 27 -10.55 -6.30 -1.23
N LYS A 28 -11.53 -6.98 -1.84
CA LYS A 28 -11.41 -7.47 -3.22
C LYS A 28 -11.38 -6.34 -4.25
N ALA A 29 -12.09 -5.25 -3.99
CA ALA A 29 -12.12 -4.07 -4.84
C ALA A 29 -10.87 -3.17 -4.72
N LEU A 30 -10.03 -3.37 -3.70
CA LEU A 30 -8.79 -2.59 -3.57
C LEU A 30 -7.89 -2.80 -4.82
N PRO A 31 -7.38 -1.71 -5.43
CA PRO A 31 -6.45 -1.80 -6.55
C PRO A 31 -5.09 -2.39 -6.11
N VAL A 32 -4.17 -2.57 -7.05
CA VAL A 32 -2.77 -2.92 -6.71
C VAL A 32 -1.94 -1.65 -6.76
N TYR A 33 -1.21 -1.36 -5.69
CA TYR A 33 -0.34 -0.20 -5.60
C TYR A 33 1.11 -0.58 -5.35
N THR A 34 2.02 0.27 -5.83
CA THR A 34 3.44 0.17 -5.50
C THR A 34 3.96 1.51 -5.01
N VAL A 35 4.57 1.52 -3.83
CA VAL A 35 5.23 2.70 -3.26
C VAL A 35 6.69 2.72 -3.70
N LEU A 36 7.12 3.80 -4.35
CA LEU A 36 8.51 4.02 -4.73
C LEU A 36 9.21 4.85 -3.67
N VAL A 37 10.29 4.31 -3.09
CA VAL A 37 11.04 4.94 -2.01
C VAL A 37 12.48 5.14 -2.43
N PRO A 38 12.83 6.28 -3.04
CA PRO A 38 14.22 6.61 -3.31
C PRO A 38 14.95 6.92 -2.00
N LEU A 39 16.09 6.27 -1.80
CA LEU A 39 16.98 6.49 -0.67
C LEU A 39 18.38 6.83 -1.17
N TYR A 40 18.85 8.03 -0.81
CA TYR A 40 20.16 8.53 -1.20
C TYR A 40 21.03 8.73 0.05
N LYS A 41 21.94 7.80 0.34
CA LYS A 41 22.87 7.91 1.49
C LYS A 41 22.18 8.15 2.84
N GLU A 42 20.91 7.75 2.97
CA GLU A 42 20.06 7.98 4.15
C GLU A 42 19.66 6.67 4.82
N PHE A 43 20.64 5.82 5.12
CA PHE A 43 20.38 4.51 5.72
C PHE A 43 19.63 4.58 7.06
N SER A 44 19.86 5.61 7.87
CA SER A 44 19.17 5.82 9.14
C SER A 44 17.64 5.91 9.00
N LYS A 45 17.13 6.31 7.83
CA LYS A 45 15.68 6.38 7.56
C LYS A 45 15.07 5.03 7.20
N LEU A 46 15.86 4.07 6.72
CA LEU A 46 15.39 2.77 6.23
C LEU A 46 14.51 2.06 7.26
N ARG A 47 14.97 1.98 8.51
CA ARG A 47 14.21 1.34 9.60
C ARG A 47 12.86 2.01 9.85
N SER A 48 12.84 3.34 9.85
CA SER A 48 11.61 4.11 10.04
C SER A 48 10.64 3.89 8.88
N ILE A 49 11.14 3.87 7.65
CA ILE A 49 10.36 3.61 6.43
C ILE A 49 9.74 2.21 6.48
N ILE A 50 10.53 1.17 6.76
CA ILE A 50 10.03 -0.20 6.86
C ILE A 50 8.94 -0.27 7.93
N LYS A 51 9.18 0.30 9.11
CA LYS A 51 8.19 0.35 10.20
C LYS A 51 6.90 1.05 9.77
N ASN A 52 7.00 2.27 9.24
CA ASN A 52 5.83 3.08 8.91
C ASN A 52 5.01 2.48 7.76
N ILE A 53 5.67 1.92 6.74
CA ILE A 53 4.97 1.25 5.65
C ILE A 53 4.30 -0.05 6.13
N SER A 54 4.92 -0.76 7.07
CA SER A 54 4.33 -1.98 7.65
C SER A 54 3.03 -1.67 8.41
N LEU A 55 2.91 -0.48 9.00
CA LEU A 55 1.72 0.01 9.70
C LEU A 55 0.59 0.47 8.77
N ILE A 56 0.81 0.56 7.45
CA ILE A 56 -0.26 0.90 6.51
C ILE A 56 -1.33 -0.19 6.54
N ASN A 57 -2.57 0.21 6.81
CA ASN A 57 -3.77 -0.63 6.74
C ASN A 57 -4.16 -0.90 5.29
N TYR A 58 -3.42 -1.80 4.65
CA TYR A 58 -3.64 -2.26 3.28
C TYR A 58 -3.24 -3.73 3.16
N LEU A 59 -3.88 -4.42 2.23
CA LEU A 59 -3.59 -5.82 1.94
C LEU A 59 -2.15 -5.98 1.41
N LYS A 60 -1.34 -6.79 2.10
CA LYS A 60 0.12 -6.89 1.83
C LYS A 60 0.46 -7.55 0.49
N ASP A 61 -0.46 -8.37 -0.04
CA ASP A 61 -0.39 -8.95 -1.38
C ASP A 61 -0.74 -7.94 -2.49
N LYS A 62 -1.45 -6.85 -2.16
CA LYS A 62 -1.80 -5.77 -3.10
C LYS A 62 -0.94 -4.50 -2.94
N LEU A 63 -0.04 -4.45 -1.97
CA LEU A 63 0.89 -3.35 -1.74
C LEU A 63 2.32 -3.80 -1.97
N GLY A 64 2.92 -3.35 -3.07
CA GLY A 64 4.37 -3.47 -3.29
C GLY A 64 5.13 -2.26 -2.76
N VAL A 65 6.40 -2.46 -2.39
CA VAL A 65 7.32 -1.37 -2.05
C VAL A 65 8.62 -1.59 -2.81
N LYS A 66 9.08 -0.56 -3.52
CA LYS A 66 10.36 -0.57 -4.22
C LYS A 66 11.28 0.47 -3.60
N ILE A 67 12.28 0.02 -2.86
CA ILE A 67 13.34 0.85 -2.32
C ILE A 67 14.39 1.03 -3.42
N ILE A 68 14.65 2.28 -3.81
CA ILE A 68 15.54 2.60 -4.92
C ILE A 68 16.82 3.19 -4.34
N ILE A 69 17.96 2.58 -4.66
CA ILE A 69 19.28 2.99 -4.21
C ILE A 69 20.24 3.09 -5.40
N GLU A 70 21.27 3.90 -5.28
CA GLU A 70 22.35 3.96 -6.28
C GLU A 70 23.23 2.70 -6.18
N ASP A 71 23.74 2.23 -7.33
CA ASP A 71 24.62 1.05 -7.41
C ASP A 71 26.02 1.26 -6.83
N ASP A 72 26.45 2.51 -6.65
CA ASP A 72 27.73 2.86 -6.03
C ASP A 72 27.65 3.02 -4.49
N ASP A 73 26.47 2.89 -3.88
CA ASP A 73 26.29 2.90 -2.42
C ASP A 73 26.43 1.50 -1.81
N TYR A 74 27.64 0.95 -1.90
CA TYR A 74 27.96 -0.40 -1.39
C TYR A 74 27.66 -0.59 0.08
N LEU A 75 27.82 0.46 0.90
CA LEU A 75 27.51 0.41 2.32
C LEU A 75 26.01 0.19 2.52
N MET A 76 25.19 0.95 1.80
CA MET A 76 23.74 0.80 1.85
C MET A 76 23.28 -0.57 1.36
N ILE A 77 23.85 -1.08 0.26
CA ILE A 77 23.53 -2.42 -0.27
C ILE A 77 23.84 -3.49 0.78
N LYS A 78 25.05 -3.48 1.35
CA LYS A 78 25.48 -4.47 2.34
C LYS A 78 24.57 -4.47 3.56
N GLU A 79 24.24 -3.29 4.07
CA GLU A 79 23.39 -3.16 5.25
C GLU A 79 21.94 -3.59 4.98
N ILE A 80 21.39 -3.26 3.80
CA ILE A 80 20.04 -3.68 3.40
C ILE A 80 19.90 -5.19 3.36
N VAL A 81 20.92 -5.91 2.89
CA VAL A 81 20.92 -7.39 2.86
C VAL A 81 20.81 -7.99 4.26
N LEU A 82 21.29 -7.27 5.30
CA LEU A 82 21.15 -7.70 6.69
C LEU A 82 19.75 -7.42 7.27
N TYR A 83 18.94 -6.58 6.61
CA TYR A 83 17.54 -6.41 6.99
C TYR A 83 16.71 -7.57 6.48
N ASN A 84 16.02 -8.26 7.39
CA ASN A 84 14.99 -9.23 7.05
C ASN A 84 13.73 -8.50 6.55
N LEU A 85 13.74 -8.06 5.29
CA LEU A 85 12.66 -7.31 4.67
C LEU A 85 11.42 -8.20 4.47
N PRO A 86 10.19 -7.68 4.69
CA PRO A 86 8.98 -8.38 4.32
C PRO A 86 8.93 -8.67 2.80
N SER A 87 8.24 -9.74 2.40
CA SER A 87 8.21 -10.22 1.01
C SER A 87 7.70 -9.22 -0.03
N TYR A 88 6.89 -8.24 0.40
CA TYR A 88 6.34 -7.19 -0.46
C TYR A 88 7.27 -5.98 -0.62
N PHE A 89 8.46 -6.01 -0.01
CA PHE A 89 9.54 -5.06 -0.25
C PHE A 89 10.54 -5.63 -1.26
N HIS A 90 10.92 -4.79 -2.21
CA HIS A 90 11.96 -5.07 -3.19
C HIS A 90 12.97 -3.93 -3.22
N VAL A 91 14.24 -4.27 -3.33
CA VAL A 91 15.33 -3.30 -3.45
C VAL A 91 15.75 -3.27 -4.91
N ILE A 92 15.78 -2.06 -5.48
CA ILE A 92 16.20 -1.82 -6.85
C ILE A 92 17.46 -0.96 -6.79
N SER A 93 18.56 -1.52 -7.27
CA SER A 93 19.78 -0.78 -7.50
C SER A 93 19.71 -0.17 -8.90
N VAL A 94 19.90 1.14 -9.00
CA VAL A 94 19.93 1.87 -10.27
C VAL A 94 21.33 2.41 -10.52
N PRO A 95 21.80 2.45 -11.79
CA PRO A 95 23.06 3.09 -12.13
C PRO A 95 23.11 4.53 -11.61
N LYS A 96 24.25 4.92 -11.05
CA LYS A 96 24.49 6.30 -10.61
C LYS A 96 24.08 7.30 -11.69
N SER A 97 23.15 8.20 -11.33
CA SER A 97 22.65 9.23 -12.25
C SER A 97 23.23 10.61 -11.92
N LEU A 98 23.66 11.34 -12.96
CA LEU A 98 23.98 12.78 -12.89
C LEU A 98 22.74 13.56 -13.38
N PRO A 99 22.30 14.70 -12.76
CA PRO A 99 22.95 15.48 -11.71
C PRO A 99 22.28 15.37 -10.33
N ARG A 100 23.07 15.56 -9.26
CA ARG A 100 22.71 15.34 -7.85
C ARG A 100 21.88 16.47 -7.20
N THR A 101 21.15 17.28 -7.97
CA THR A 101 20.39 18.43 -7.41
C THR A 101 18.90 18.12 -7.26
N LYS A 102 18.29 18.79 -6.28
CA LYS A 102 16.91 18.65 -5.73
C LYS A 102 15.76 18.65 -6.76
N SER A 103 16.03 18.84 -8.05
CA SER A 103 15.04 19.18 -9.07
C SER A 103 14.98 18.19 -10.25
N ARG A 104 15.31 16.90 -10.08
CA ARG A 104 15.07 15.91 -11.15
C ARG A 104 14.62 14.53 -10.66
N LYS A 105 13.74 13.90 -11.46
CA LYS A 105 13.20 12.55 -11.22
C LYS A 105 14.26 11.49 -11.56
N PRO A 106 14.52 10.49 -10.70
CA PRO A 106 15.33 9.33 -11.09
C PRO A 106 14.62 8.61 -12.24
N LEU A 107 15.36 8.31 -13.31
CA LEU A 107 14.86 7.55 -14.44
C LEU A 107 14.77 6.08 -14.03
N ILE A 108 13.59 5.66 -13.58
CA ILE A 108 13.28 4.26 -13.28
C ILE A 108 12.68 3.68 -14.57
N MET A 109 13.43 2.82 -15.24
CA MET A 109 12.92 2.05 -16.37
C MET A 109 12.15 0.86 -15.77
N LEU A 110 10.82 0.89 -15.84
CA LEU A 110 9.93 -0.20 -15.42
C LEU A 110 9.69 -1.18 -16.57
#